data_AF-A0A9P7AN34-F1
#
_entry.id   AF-A0A9P7AN34-F1
#
_cell.length_a   1.000
_cell.length_b   1.000
_cell.length_c   1.000
_cell.angle_alpha   90.00
_cell.angle_beta   90.00
_cell.angle_gamma   90.00
#
_symmetry.space_group_name_H-M   'P 1'
#
loop_
_entity.id
_entity.type
_entity.pdbx_description
1 polymer ?
#
loop_
_entity_poly.entity_id
_entity_poly.type
_entity_poly.pdbx_seq_one_letter_code
_entity_poly.pdbx_strand_id
1 'polypeptide(L)'
;MPATHSYHDIVMTKKAHQADLRKRQEDLDDCRAEVRAERFMQEEALERASKSQEALEQALKSSRKGKKKMGSARSVEIMMKALEEKLMNQLNDSRTQQDETIKHLDDKIKYQDETIKHQDETITHLDDKIQGLEVSLEHYSAVVRVLHRRVVLDDARSLLSTRYGFPPTSLRPGYREADGQPTKSLGQLVKEVRLKLNQDDARLLPDEALKMIFDSTGGTVRGEVNKVAHRASAEDLALAITGDDLTALQAKTLQDIYEFVHHEIPLYKRSDCL
;
A
#
# COMPACT_ATOMS: atom_id res chain seq x y z
N MET A 1 25.23 5.10 11.54
CA MET A 1 25.35 4.54 10.17
C MET A 1 23.95 4.13 9.76
N PRO A 2 23.26 4.90 8.90
CA PRO A 2 21.89 4.57 8.52
C PRO A 2 21.92 3.23 7.80
N ALA A 3 21.07 2.31 8.25
CA ALA A 3 20.83 1.06 7.56
C ALA A 3 20.28 1.41 6.17
N THR A 4 21.17 1.48 5.18
CA THR A 4 20.81 1.43 3.78
C THR A 4 20.04 0.13 3.65
N HIS A 5 18.71 0.20 3.59
CA HIS A 5 17.92 -0.93 3.11
C HIS A 5 18.51 -1.22 1.76
N SER A 6 19.29 -2.30 1.72
CA SER A 6 20.11 -2.64 0.59
C SER A 6 19.13 -2.79 -0.57
N TYR A 7 19.55 -2.44 -1.78
CA TYR A 7 18.77 -2.78 -2.97
C TYR A 7 18.35 -4.26 -2.95
N HIS A 8 19.17 -5.08 -2.29
CA HIS A 8 18.87 -6.46 -1.92
C HIS A 8 17.59 -6.63 -1.07
N ASP A 9 17.37 -5.86 -0.01
CA ASP A 9 16.21 -5.98 0.88
C ASP A 9 14.90 -5.61 0.18
N ILE A 10 14.93 -4.61 -0.69
CA ILE A 10 13.79 -4.22 -1.54
C ILE A 10 13.48 -5.33 -2.56
N VAL A 11 14.50 -5.94 -3.14
CA VAL A 11 14.33 -7.07 -4.07
C VAL A 11 13.81 -8.32 -3.34
N MET A 12 14.28 -8.58 -2.12
CA MET A 12 13.87 -9.73 -1.32
C MET A 12 12.43 -9.58 -0.81
N THR A 13 12.01 -8.38 -0.40
CA THR A 13 10.61 -8.09 -0.03
C THR A 13 9.67 -8.20 -1.23
N LYS A 14 10.04 -7.68 -2.41
CA LYS A 14 9.26 -7.91 -3.63
C LYS A 14 9.14 -9.39 -3.99
N LYS A 15 10.23 -10.15 -3.85
CA LYS A 15 10.23 -11.60 -4.13
C LYS A 15 9.37 -12.37 -3.14
N ALA A 16 9.36 -11.98 -1.86
CA ALA A 16 8.50 -12.55 -0.84
C ALA A 16 7.02 -12.26 -1.12
N HIS A 17 6.67 -11.02 -1.48
CA HIS A 17 5.31 -10.66 -1.84
C HIS A 17 4.82 -11.40 -3.10
N GLN A 18 5.70 -11.55 -4.09
CA GLN A 18 5.38 -12.31 -5.31
C GLN A 18 5.20 -13.82 -5.03
N ALA A 19 5.92 -14.37 -4.05
CA ALA A 19 5.71 -15.75 -3.62
C ALA A 19 4.37 -15.92 -2.88
N ASP A 20 3.99 -14.97 -2.02
CA ASP A 20 2.70 -14.99 -1.32
C ASP A 20 1.53 -14.90 -2.30
N LEU A 21 1.63 -14.02 -3.32
CA LEU A 21 0.63 -13.92 -4.39
C LEU A 21 0.49 -15.23 -5.18
N ARG A 22 1.60 -15.90 -5.50
CA ARG A 22 1.55 -17.21 -6.18
C ARG A 22 0.86 -18.27 -5.32
N LYS A 23 1.18 -18.30 -4.03
CA LYS A 23 0.56 -19.25 -3.09
C LYS A 23 -0.96 -19.03 -2.98
N ARG A 24 -1.39 -17.77 -2.85
CA ARG A 24 -2.84 -17.45 -2.85
C ARG A 24 -3.52 -17.81 -4.16
N GLN A 25 -2.81 -17.70 -5.29
CA GLN A 25 -3.34 -18.11 -6.59
C GLN A 25 -3.51 -19.63 -6.68
N GLU A 26 -2.54 -20.40 -6.17
CA GLU A 26 -2.62 -21.86 -6.05
C GLU A 26 -3.79 -22.27 -5.13
N ASP A 27 -3.92 -21.64 -3.96
CA ASP A 27 -5.04 -21.90 -3.02
C ASP A 27 -6.41 -21.60 -3.67
N LEU A 28 -6.50 -20.54 -4.49
CA LEU A 28 -7.71 -20.20 -5.24
C LEU A 28 -8.03 -21.22 -6.34
N ASP A 29 -7.00 -21.70 -7.05
CA ASP A 29 -7.17 -22.68 -8.11
C ASP A 29 -7.56 -24.07 -7.55
N ASP A 30 -7.02 -24.44 -6.39
CA ASP A 30 -7.42 -25.63 -5.63
C ASP A 30 -8.87 -25.51 -5.14
N CYS A 31 -9.25 -24.37 -4.57
CA CYS A 31 -10.65 -24.11 -4.17
C CYS A 31 -11.62 -24.18 -5.37
N ARG A 32 -11.21 -23.65 -6.53
CA ARG A 32 -11.99 -23.77 -7.78
C ARG A 32 -12.06 -25.21 -8.30
N ALA A 33 -11.02 -26.02 -8.07
CA ALA A 33 -11.04 -27.43 -8.43
C ALA A 33 -12.02 -28.21 -7.53
N GLU A 34 -12.03 -27.93 -6.24
CA GLU A 34 -12.95 -28.54 -5.27
C GLU A 34 -14.41 -28.20 -5.57
N VAL A 35 -14.73 -26.92 -5.83
CA VAL A 35 -16.08 -26.50 -6.25
C VAL A 35 -16.51 -27.18 -7.55
N ARG A 36 -15.59 -27.39 -8.50
CA ARG A 36 -15.89 -28.13 -9.75
C ARG A 36 -16.16 -29.61 -9.49
N ALA A 37 -15.41 -30.24 -8.58
CA ALA A 37 -15.63 -31.62 -8.19
C ALA A 37 -16.98 -31.80 -7.48
N GLU A 38 -17.33 -30.90 -6.56
CA GLU A 38 -18.64 -30.90 -5.89
C GLU A 38 -19.78 -30.75 -6.90
N ARG A 39 -19.66 -29.80 -7.84
CA ARG A 39 -20.66 -29.61 -8.90
C ARG A 39 -20.81 -30.85 -9.79
N PHE A 40 -19.70 -31.50 -10.15
CA PHE A 40 -19.73 -32.73 -10.94
C PHE A 40 -20.45 -33.87 -10.20
N MET A 41 -20.16 -34.05 -8.90
CA MET A 41 -20.85 -35.05 -8.07
C MET A 41 -22.36 -34.75 -7.95
N GLN A 42 -22.73 -33.47 -7.88
CA GLN A 42 -24.14 -33.05 -7.86
C GLN A 42 -24.84 -33.29 -9.19
N GLU A 43 -24.21 -32.95 -10.33
CA GLU A 43 -24.75 -33.21 -11.66
C GLU A 43 -24.94 -34.71 -11.90
N GLU A 44 -23.99 -35.55 -11.48
CA GLU A 44 -24.11 -37.00 -11.58
C GLU A 44 -25.24 -37.55 -10.68
N ALA A 45 -25.39 -37.02 -9.46
CA ALA A 45 -26.50 -37.38 -8.58
C ALA A 45 -27.86 -37.00 -9.18
N LEU A 46 -27.96 -35.83 -9.80
CA LEU A 46 -29.17 -35.36 -10.47
C LEU A 46 -29.50 -36.20 -11.71
N GLU A 47 -28.50 -36.60 -12.49
CA GLU A 47 -28.67 -37.49 -13.63
C GLU A 47 -29.14 -38.89 -13.20
N ARG A 48 -28.60 -39.44 -12.10
CA ARG A 48 -29.07 -40.71 -11.52
C ARG A 48 -30.51 -40.60 -11.03
N ALA A 49 -30.88 -39.49 -10.39
CA ALA A 49 -32.25 -39.24 -9.95
C ALA A 49 -33.21 -39.15 -11.15
N SER A 50 -32.83 -38.44 -12.20
CA SER A 50 -33.60 -38.32 -13.44
C SER A 50 -33.81 -39.69 -14.11
N LYS A 51 -32.75 -40.50 -14.28
CA LYS A 51 -32.84 -41.86 -14.82
C LYS A 51 -33.72 -42.78 -13.97
N SER A 52 -33.64 -42.65 -12.64
CA SER A 52 -34.50 -43.39 -11.71
C SER A 52 -35.98 -43.01 -11.90
N GLN A 53 -36.27 -41.71 -12.07
CA GLN A 53 -37.62 -41.22 -12.32
C GLN A 53 -38.17 -41.74 -13.66
N GLU A 54 -37.38 -41.71 -14.74
CA GLU A 54 -37.76 -42.26 -16.05
C GLU A 54 -38.05 -43.76 -15.99
N ALA A 55 -37.20 -44.54 -15.31
CA ALA A 55 -37.40 -45.97 -15.12
C ALA A 55 -38.72 -46.26 -14.39
N LEU A 56 -39.06 -45.44 -13.42
CA LEU A 56 -40.29 -45.58 -12.64
C LEU A 56 -41.52 -45.20 -13.47
N GLU A 57 -41.43 -44.16 -14.30
CA GLU A 57 -42.49 -43.81 -15.26
C GLU A 57 -42.73 -44.92 -16.30
N GLN A 58 -41.66 -45.57 -16.79
CA GLN A 58 -41.76 -46.72 -17.67
C GLN A 58 -42.40 -47.94 -16.98
N ALA A 59 -42.08 -48.17 -15.70
CA ALA A 59 -42.73 -49.21 -14.89
C ALA A 59 -44.24 -48.95 -14.71
N LEU A 60 -44.65 -47.69 -14.52
CA LEU A 60 -46.06 -47.30 -14.47
C LEU A 60 -46.78 -47.54 -15.81
N LYS A 61 -46.16 -47.16 -16.93
CA LYS A 61 -46.72 -47.37 -18.28
C LYS A 61 -46.91 -48.84 -18.62
N SER A 62 -45.97 -49.71 -18.23
CA SER A 62 -46.06 -51.16 -18.44
C SER A 62 -47.09 -51.83 -17.52
N SER A 63 -47.15 -51.44 -16.23
CA SER A 63 -48.17 -51.91 -15.28
C SER A 63 -49.60 -51.56 -15.73
N ARG A 64 -49.84 -50.36 -16.26
CA ARG A 64 -51.14 -49.97 -16.85
C ARG A 64 -51.57 -50.86 -18.02
N LYS A 65 -50.62 -51.37 -18.83
CA LYS A 65 -50.91 -52.28 -19.97
C LYS A 65 -51.23 -53.72 -19.51
N GLY A 66 -50.73 -54.16 -18.35
CA GLY A 66 -50.97 -55.49 -17.78
C GLY A 66 -52.36 -55.69 -17.16
N LYS A 67 -53.15 -54.63 -16.95
CA LYS A 67 -54.48 -54.68 -16.32
C LYS A 67 -55.57 -55.47 -17.06
N LYS A 68 -55.33 -55.93 -18.29
CA LYS A 68 -56.35 -56.61 -19.13
C LYS A 68 -56.54 -58.12 -18.87
N LYS A 69 -55.80 -58.77 -17.97
CA LYS A 69 -55.80 -60.26 -17.87
C LYS A 69 -55.86 -60.91 -16.47
N MET A 70 -56.13 -60.20 -15.37
CA MET A 70 -56.14 -60.83 -14.03
C MET A 70 -57.48 -60.66 -13.28
N GLY A 71 -57.97 -61.78 -12.72
CA GLY A 71 -59.19 -61.88 -11.94
C GLY A 71 -59.13 -61.13 -10.61
N SER A 72 -60.28 -60.58 -10.22
CA SER A 72 -60.52 -59.64 -9.12
C SER A 72 -59.83 -58.27 -9.29
N ALA A 73 -60.34 -57.49 -10.24
CA ALA A 73 -59.92 -56.11 -10.56
C ALA A 73 -59.73 -55.20 -9.33
N ARG A 74 -60.45 -55.46 -8.23
CA ARG A 74 -60.40 -54.68 -7.00
C ARG A 74 -59.09 -54.84 -6.22
N SER A 75 -58.50 -56.03 -6.19
CA SER A 75 -57.24 -56.28 -5.49
C SER A 75 -56.05 -55.62 -6.22
N VAL A 76 -56.07 -55.68 -7.55
CA VAL A 76 -55.06 -54.99 -8.40
C VAL A 76 -55.18 -53.48 -8.30
N GLU A 77 -56.39 -52.93 -8.21
CA GLU A 77 -56.61 -51.50 -8.02
C GLU A 77 -56.07 -51.00 -6.67
N ILE A 78 -56.28 -51.76 -5.58
CA ILE A 78 -55.75 -51.44 -4.25
C ILE A 78 -54.22 -51.44 -4.25
N MET A 79 -53.59 -52.49 -4.81
CA MET A 79 -52.12 -52.55 -4.90
C MET A 79 -51.54 -51.41 -5.74
N MET A 80 -52.21 -51.03 -6.83
CA MET A 80 -51.73 -49.94 -7.66
C MET A 80 -51.87 -48.57 -6.99
N LYS A 81 -52.96 -48.31 -6.26
CA LYS A 81 -53.11 -47.09 -5.45
C LYS A 81 -52.03 -47.00 -4.37
N ALA A 82 -51.75 -48.11 -3.67
CA ALA A 82 -50.69 -48.15 -2.67
C ALA A 82 -49.30 -47.89 -3.28
N LEU A 83 -49.05 -48.35 -4.51
CA LEU A 83 -47.79 -48.11 -5.22
C LEU A 83 -47.67 -46.66 -5.71
N GLU A 84 -48.76 -46.06 -6.19
CA GLU A 84 -48.84 -44.63 -6.54
C GLU A 84 -48.60 -43.74 -5.31
N GLU A 85 -49.20 -44.07 -4.17
CA GLU A 85 -49.00 -43.34 -2.91
C GLU A 85 -47.55 -43.44 -2.41
N LYS A 86 -46.97 -44.65 -2.41
CA LYS A 86 -45.56 -44.84 -2.02
C LYS A 86 -44.60 -44.04 -2.91
N LEU A 87 -44.88 -44.00 -4.21
CA LEU A 87 -44.08 -43.22 -5.15
C LEU A 87 -44.21 -41.72 -4.92
N MET A 88 -45.43 -41.22 -4.72
CA MET A 88 -45.66 -39.81 -4.44
C MET A 88 -44.96 -39.36 -3.17
N ASN A 89 -44.95 -40.20 -2.13
CA ASN A 89 -44.22 -39.93 -0.90
C ASN A 89 -42.70 -39.89 -1.17
N GLN A 90 -42.14 -40.85 -1.90
CA GLN A 90 -40.72 -40.83 -2.26
C GLN A 90 -40.31 -39.59 -3.08
N LEU A 91 -41.17 -39.15 -4.00
CA LEU A 91 -40.91 -37.96 -4.81
C LEU A 91 -41.00 -36.68 -3.98
N ASN A 92 -41.94 -36.61 -3.03
CA ASN A 92 -42.02 -35.50 -2.07
C ASN A 92 -40.80 -35.46 -1.15
N ASP A 93 -40.36 -36.60 -0.61
CA ASP A 93 -39.18 -36.69 0.25
C ASP A 93 -37.92 -36.23 -0.50
N SER A 94 -37.77 -36.68 -1.75
CA SER A 94 -36.66 -36.26 -2.62
C SER A 94 -36.72 -34.76 -2.92
N ARG A 95 -37.91 -34.19 -3.13
CA ARG A 95 -38.08 -32.76 -3.37
C ARG A 95 -37.75 -31.94 -2.13
N THR A 96 -38.21 -32.37 -0.95
CA THR A 96 -37.88 -31.69 0.31
C THR A 96 -36.38 -31.68 0.58
N GLN A 97 -35.69 -32.78 0.31
CA GLN A 97 -34.24 -32.84 0.46
C GLN A 97 -33.51 -31.90 -0.53
N GLN A 98 -34.03 -31.77 -1.76
CA GLN A 98 -33.50 -30.79 -2.73
C GLN A 98 -33.73 -29.36 -2.26
N ASP A 99 -34.93 -29.03 -1.77
CA ASP A 99 -35.25 -27.69 -1.26
C ASP A 99 -34.36 -27.30 -0.07
N GLU A 100 -34.08 -28.24 0.85
CA GLU A 100 -33.14 -28.03 1.95
C GLU A 100 -31.70 -27.81 1.47
N THR A 101 -31.28 -28.57 0.46
CA THR A 101 -29.93 -28.41 -0.14
C THR A 101 -29.79 -27.04 -0.81
N ILE A 102 -30.80 -26.60 -1.58
CA ILE A 102 -30.83 -25.29 -2.22
C ILE A 102 -30.74 -24.19 -1.16
N LYS A 103 -31.55 -24.27 -0.10
CA LYS A 103 -31.54 -23.30 0.99
C LYS A 103 -30.16 -23.18 1.65
N HIS A 104 -29.51 -24.31 1.92
CA HIS A 104 -28.16 -24.32 2.48
C HIS A 104 -27.13 -23.67 1.53
N LEU A 105 -27.26 -23.89 0.22
CA LEU A 105 -26.40 -23.24 -0.77
C LEU A 105 -26.63 -21.73 -0.83
N ASP A 106 -27.88 -21.28 -0.79
CA ASP A 106 -28.23 -19.85 -0.75
C ASP A 106 -27.62 -19.17 0.48
N ASP A 107 -27.69 -19.81 1.65
CA ASP A 107 -27.07 -19.31 2.88
C ASP A 107 -25.54 -19.22 2.75
N LYS A 108 -24.90 -20.22 2.11
CA LYS A 108 -23.45 -20.22 1.85
C LYS A 108 -23.03 -19.13 0.88
N ILE A 109 -23.80 -18.92 -0.20
CA ILE A 109 -23.57 -17.85 -1.18
C ILE A 109 -23.67 -16.49 -0.50
N LYS A 110 -24.71 -16.27 0.30
CA LYS A 110 -24.90 -15.01 1.03
C LYS A 110 -23.73 -14.71 1.98
N TYR A 111 -23.26 -15.72 2.70
CA TYR A 111 -22.08 -15.57 3.56
C TYR A 111 -20.81 -15.22 2.76
N GLN A 112 -20.62 -15.84 1.58
CA GLN A 112 -19.50 -15.52 0.70
C GLN A 112 -19.59 -14.08 0.16
N ASP A 113 -20.78 -13.62 -0.24
CA ASP A 113 -21.00 -12.24 -0.70
C ASP A 113 -20.67 -11.22 0.39
N GLU A 114 -21.08 -11.48 1.64
CA GLU A 114 -20.72 -10.63 2.78
C GLU A 114 -19.20 -10.61 3.03
N THR A 115 -18.53 -11.75 2.86
CA THR A 115 -17.06 -11.85 2.99
C THR A 115 -16.35 -11.07 1.89
N ILE A 116 -16.79 -11.19 0.64
CA ILE A 116 -16.23 -10.46 -0.51
C ILE A 116 -16.39 -8.96 -0.29
N LYS A 117 -17.57 -8.51 0.16
CA LYS A 117 -17.81 -7.09 0.45
C LYS A 117 -16.83 -6.53 1.49
N HIS A 118 -16.58 -7.27 2.58
CA HIS A 118 -15.61 -6.85 3.59
C HIS A 118 -14.18 -6.80 3.03
N GLN A 119 -13.82 -7.74 2.14
CA GLN A 119 -12.52 -7.71 1.46
C GLN A 119 -12.37 -6.49 0.55
N ASP A 120 -13.41 -6.13 -0.21
CA ASP A 120 -13.42 -4.94 -1.07
C ASP A 120 -13.27 -3.64 -0.26
N GLU A 121 -13.94 -3.55 0.90
CA GLU A 121 -13.78 -2.42 1.83
C GLU A 121 -12.34 -2.34 2.38
N THR A 122 -11.73 -3.49 2.68
CA THR A 122 -10.33 -3.56 3.14
C THR A 122 -9.35 -3.13 2.04
N ILE A 123 -9.57 -3.58 0.80
CA ILE A 123 -8.75 -3.19 -0.36
C ILE A 123 -8.83 -1.67 -0.57
N THR A 124 -10.04 -1.11 -0.55
CA THR A 124 -10.26 0.34 -0.71
C THR A 124 -9.49 1.13 0.35
N HIS A 125 -9.57 0.71 1.62
CA HIS A 125 -8.83 1.36 2.71
C HIS A 125 -7.30 1.26 2.53
N LEU A 126 -6.80 0.15 2.00
CA LEU A 126 -5.37 -0.02 1.71
C LEU A 126 -4.92 0.88 0.55
N ASP A 127 -5.74 1.03 -0.49
CA ASP A 127 -5.47 1.93 -1.62
C ASP A 127 -5.38 3.39 -1.16
N ASP A 128 -6.32 3.84 -0.32
CA ASP A 128 -6.27 5.19 0.28
C ASP A 128 -4.97 5.41 1.07
N LYS A 129 -4.53 4.39 1.83
CA LYS A 129 -3.28 4.46 2.59
C LYS A 129 -2.06 4.51 1.68
N ILE A 130 -2.04 3.75 0.58
CA ILE A 130 -0.97 3.78 -0.41
C ILE A 130 -0.90 5.16 -1.06
N GLN A 131 -2.03 5.73 -1.46
CA GLN A 131 -2.08 7.07 -2.04
C GLN A 131 -1.55 8.14 -1.08
N GLY A 132 -1.90 8.06 0.20
CA GLY A 132 -1.36 8.95 1.23
C GLY A 132 0.16 8.83 1.40
N LEU A 133 0.70 7.62 1.30
CA LEU A 133 2.15 7.37 1.34
C LEU A 133 2.87 7.90 0.09
N GLU A 134 2.27 7.79 -1.10
CA GLU A 134 2.82 8.33 -2.34
C GLU A 134 2.98 9.85 -2.27
N VAL A 135 1.93 10.56 -1.82
CA VAL A 135 1.98 12.02 -1.61
C VAL A 135 3.08 12.41 -0.62
N SER A 136 3.21 11.66 0.48
CA SER A 136 4.25 11.88 1.48
C SER A 136 5.66 11.67 0.90
N LEU A 137 5.84 10.63 0.08
CA LEU A 137 7.12 10.34 -0.57
C LEU A 137 7.51 11.41 -1.60
N GLU A 138 6.55 11.93 -2.36
CA GLU A 138 6.78 13.07 -3.26
C GLU A 138 7.20 14.32 -2.48
N HIS A 139 6.54 14.59 -1.35
CA HIS A 139 6.90 15.68 -0.45
C HIS A 139 8.33 15.53 0.06
N TYR A 140 8.69 14.38 0.63
CA TYR A 140 10.04 14.14 1.12
C TYR A 140 11.10 14.21 0.01
N SER A 141 10.80 13.69 -1.19
CA SER A 141 11.68 13.82 -2.35
C SER A 141 11.90 15.28 -2.75
N ALA A 142 10.86 16.13 -2.67
CA ALA A 142 11.02 17.57 -2.89
C ALA A 142 11.92 18.21 -1.82
N VAL A 143 11.71 17.89 -0.54
CA VAL A 143 12.51 18.41 0.58
C VAL A 143 13.98 17.99 0.44
N VAL A 144 14.26 16.71 0.21
CA VAL A 144 15.63 16.18 0.04
C VAL A 144 16.34 16.82 -1.14
N ARG A 145 15.67 17.02 -2.29
CA ARG A 145 16.27 17.72 -3.44
C ARG A 145 16.67 19.16 -3.08
N VAL A 146 15.84 19.84 -2.30
CA VAL A 146 16.12 21.20 -1.83
C VAL A 146 17.31 21.20 -0.86
N LEU A 147 17.35 20.27 0.11
CA LEU A 147 18.47 20.13 1.04
C LEU A 147 19.79 19.77 0.33
N HIS A 148 19.79 18.85 -0.64
CA HIS A 148 20.98 18.54 -1.43
C HIS A 148 21.52 19.77 -2.17
N ARG A 149 20.64 20.59 -2.77
CA ARG A 149 21.05 21.86 -3.38
C ARG A 149 21.73 22.77 -2.35
N ARG A 150 21.22 22.82 -1.12
CA ARG A 150 21.83 23.61 -0.04
C ARG A 150 23.23 23.16 0.31
N VAL A 151 23.43 21.85 0.48
CA VAL A 151 24.73 21.25 0.79
C VAL A 151 25.74 21.64 -0.29
N VAL A 152 25.39 21.48 -1.57
CA VAL A 152 26.27 21.88 -2.69
C VAL A 152 26.65 23.36 -2.64
N LEU A 153 25.70 24.25 -2.34
CA LEU A 153 25.98 25.69 -2.24
C LEU A 153 26.83 26.03 -1.00
N ASP A 154 26.67 25.31 0.11
CA ASP A 154 27.49 25.49 1.30
C ASP A 154 28.90 24.91 1.14
N ASP A 155 29.04 23.78 0.46
CA ASP A 155 30.32 23.20 0.08
C ASP A 155 31.09 24.13 -0.87
N ALA A 156 30.41 24.70 -1.87
CA ALA A 156 31.00 25.69 -2.76
C ALA A 156 31.48 26.93 -1.98
N ARG A 157 30.68 27.41 -1.01
CA ARG A 157 31.08 28.52 -0.13
C ARG A 157 32.29 28.15 0.74
N SER A 158 32.29 26.95 1.33
CA SER A 158 33.39 26.43 2.14
C SER A 158 34.68 26.34 1.32
N LEU A 159 34.58 25.81 0.10
CA LEU A 159 35.71 25.72 -0.82
C LEU A 159 36.25 27.11 -1.20
N LEU A 160 35.37 28.08 -1.46
CA LEU A 160 35.79 29.46 -1.72
C LEU A 160 36.50 30.07 -0.50
N SER A 161 35.98 29.81 0.71
CA SER A 161 36.60 30.24 1.97
C SER A 161 38.00 29.68 2.13
N THR A 162 38.17 28.37 2.00
CA THR A 162 39.46 27.69 2.18
C THR A 162 40.45 28.00 1.06
N ARG A 163 40.03 27.94 -0.20
CA ARG A 163 40.93 28.07 -1.36
C ARG A 163 41.40 29.50 -1.61
N TYR A 164 40.54 30.49 -1.33
CA TYR A 164 40.81 31.90 -1.63
C TYR A 164 40.94 32.78 -0.37
N GLY A 165 40.96 32.16 0.81
CA GLY A 165 41.20 32.84 2.09
C GLY A 165 40.10 33.84 2.45
N PHE A 166 38.85 33.55 2.11
CA PHE A 166 37.72 34.36 2.58
C PHE A 166 37.30 33.90 3.97
N PRO A 167 37.18 34.79 4.97
CA PRO A 167 36.64 34.40 6.26
C PRO A 167 35.17 33.95 6.09
N PRO A 168 34.71 32.87 6.77
CA PRO A 168 33.36 32.32 6.57
C PRO A 168 32.22 33.32 6.76
N THR A 169 32.43 34.33 7.62
CA THR A 169 31.47 35.41 7.89
C THR A 169 31.34 36.38 6.71
N SER A 170 32.42 36.63 5.95
CA SER A 170 32.41 37.56 4.81
C SER A 170 31.61 37.06 3.60
N LEU A 171 31.37 35.74 3.50
CA LEU A 171 30.62 35.12 2.41
C LEU A 171 29.10 35.09 2.67
N ARG A 172 28.62 35.86 3.64
CA ARG A 172 27.20 35.98 4.00
C ARG A 172 26.70 37.40 3.72
N PRO A 173 26.07 37.65 2.56
CA PRO A 173 25.48 38.96 2.28
C PRO A 173 24.31 39.26 3.22
N GLY A 174 24.16 40.50 3.65
CA GLY A 174 23.02 40.99 4.43
C GLY A 174 23.07 40.74 5.95
N TYR A 175 24.14 40.14 6.49
CA TYR A 175 24.34 40.11 7.95
C TYR A 175 24.79 41.49 8.45
N ARG A 176 24.59 41.83 9.71
CA ARG A 176 25.33 42.96 10.32
C ARG A 176 26.56 42.37 10.98
N GLU A 177 27.71 42.97 10.73
CA GLU A 177 28.91 42.63 11.48
C GLU A 177 28.73 43.06 12.95
N ALA A 178 29.56 42.52 13.86
CA ALA A 178 29.45 42.78 15.29
C ALA A 178 29.63 44.28 15.64
N ASP A 179 30.25 45.04 14.76
CA ASP A 179 30.44 46.49 14.83
C ASP A 179 29.23 47.29 14.29
N GLY A 180 28.19 46.61 13.83
CA GLY A 180 26.96 47.21 13.29
C GLY A 180 27.07 47.70 11.84
N GLN A 181 28.22 47.53 11.18
CA GLN A 181 28.39 47.92 9.78
C GLN A 181 27.53 47.02 8.86
N PRO A 182 26.89 47.60 7.84
CA PRO A 182 26.16 46.83 6.85
C PRO A 182 27.16 45.96 6.07
N THR A 183 26.89 44.66 5.99
CA THR A 183 27.68 43.79 5.12
C THR A 183 27.61 44.24 3.66
N LYS A 184 28.64 43.83 2.91
CA LYS A 184 28.75 44.04 1.47
C LYS A 184 27.45 43.61 0.78
N SER A 185 26.99 44.44 -0.15
CA SER A 185 25.87 44.05 -1.01
C SER A 185 26.24 42.81 -1.82
N LEU A 186 25.25 42.03 -2.25
CA LEU A 186 25.48 40.82 -3.04
C LEU A 186 26.38 41.10 -4.27
N GLY A 187 26.16 42.21 -4.96
CA GLY A 187 26.99 42.62 -6.11
C GLY A 187 28.44 42.95 -5.73
N GLN A 188 28.67 43.60 -4.57
CA GLN A 188 30.03 43.87 -4.07
C GLN A 188 30.75 42.57 -3.72
N LEU A 189 30.05 41.64 -3.05
CA LEU A 189 30.61 40.33 -2.69
C LEU A 189 30.98 39.51 -3.94
N VAL A 190 30.09 39.44 -4.94
CA VAL A 190 30.35 38.74 -6.20
C VAL A 190 31.58 39.34 -6.90
N LYS A 191 31.69 40.67 -6.97
CA LYS A 191 32.84 41.36 -7.58
C LYS A 191 34.15 41.05 -6.83
N GLU A 192 34.13 41.03 -5.51
CA GLU A 192 35.30 40.73 -4.69
C GLU A 192 35.76 39.29 -4.87
N VAL A 193 34.83 38.34 -4.85
CA VAL A 193 35.13 36.92 -5.10
C VAL A 193 35.72 36.77 -6.51
N ARG A 194 35.12 37.43 -7.51
CA ARG A 194 35.59 37.39 -8.90
C ARG A 194 37.03 37.86 -9.06
N LEU A 195 37.44 38.89 -8.32
CA LEU A 195 38.81 39.41 -8.35
C LEU A 195 39.85 38.43 -7.78
N LYS A 196 39.43 37.51 -6.89
CA LYS A 196 40.34 36.51 -6.30
C LYS A 196 40.35 35.17 -7.03
N LEU A 197 39.33 34.85 -7.83
CA LEU A 197 39.27 33.58 -8.55
C LEU A 197 40.42 33.46 -9.55
N ASN A 198 40.99 32.25 -9.66
CA ASN A 198 41.88 31.93 -10.76
C ASN A 198 41.07 31.80 -12.07
N GLN A 199 41.76 31.76 -13.22
CA GLN A 199 41.10 31.79 -14.53
C GLN A 199 40.19 30.57 -14.77
N ASP A 200 40.57 29.39 -14.27
CA ASP A 200 39.81 28.16 -14.46
C ASP A 200 38.52 28.15 -13.63
N ASP A 201 38.62 28.48 -12.34
CA ASP A 201 37.47 28.56 -11.45
C ASP A 201 36.54 29.72 -11.86
N ALA A 202 37.08 30.83 -12.38
CA ALA A 202 36.27 31.93 -12.92
C ALA A 202 35.42 31.50 -14.14
N ARG A 203 35.90 30.55 -14.96
CA ARG A 203 35.09 29.98 -16.04
C ARG A 203 33.97 29.08 -15.52
N LEU A 204 34.23 28.33 -14.44
CA LEU A 204 33.25 27.42 -13.83
C LEU A 204 32.21 28.14 -12.96
N LEU A 205 32.56 29.32 -12.42
CA LEU A 205 31.71 30.12 -11.54
C LEU A 205 31.34 31.45 -12.20
N PRO A 206 30.39 31.48 -13.15
CA PRO A 206 29.85 32.72 -13.67
C PRO A 206 29.16 33.53 -12.56
N ASP A 207 28.89 34.81 -12.82
CA ASP A 207 28.30 35.72 -11.83
C ASP A 207 26.96 35.20 -11.31
N GLU A 208 26.18 34.53 -12.15
CA GLU A 208 24.91 33.88 -11.81
C GLU A 208 25.11 32.74 -10.82
N ALA A 209 26.16 31.93 -10.98
CA ALA A 209 26.50 30.86 -10.03
C ALA A 209 26.96 31.44 -8.69
N LEU A 210 27.78 32.50 -8.72
CA LEU A 210 28.19 33.20 -7.50
C LEU A 210 26.98 33.83 -6.78
N LYS A 211 26.05 34.45 -7.52
CA LYS A 211 24.79 34.94 -6.97
C LYS A 211 24.02 33.79 -6.31
N MET A 212 23.86 32.63 -6.94
CA MET A 212 23.18 31.48 -6.32
C MET A 212 23.85 30.98 -5.03
N ILE A 213 25.19 30.97 -4.99
CA ILE A 213 25.94 30.55 -3.79
C ILE A 213 25.68 31.53 -2.64
N PHE A 214 25.69 32.83 -2.91
CA PHE A 214 25.67 33.87 -1.88
C PHE A 214 24.28 34.35 -1.49
N ASP A 215 23.39 34.51 -2.45
CA ASP A 215 22.07 35.09 -2.25
C ASP A 215 21.21 34.21 -1.34
N SER A 216 20.61 34.85 -0.35
CA SER A 216 19.68 34.24 0.60
C SER A 216 18.32 34.95 0.61
N THR A 217 18.06 35.83 -0.36
CA THR A 217 16.78 36.52 -0.51
C THR A 217 15.67 35.55 -0.91
N GLY A 218 14.42 35.89 -0.58
CA GLY A 218 13.25 35.07 -0.91
C GLY A 218 13.09 34.88 -2.42
N GLY A 219 12.77 33.66 -2.86
CA GLY A 219 12.65 33.30 -4.28
C GLY A 219 13.94 32.76 -4.91
N THR A 220 15.07 32.78 -4.19
CA THR A 220 16.30 32.07 -4.60
C THR A 220 16.29 30.64 -4.10
N VAL A 221 17.11 29.77 -4.70
CA VAL A 221 17.28 28.36 -4.24
C VAL A 221 17.55 28.32 -2.74
N ARG A 222 18.43 29.19 -2.23
CA ARG A 222 18.78 29.24 -0.82
C ARG A 222 17.68 29.81 0.07
N GLY A 223 16.97 30.85 -0.40
CA GLY A 223 15.80 31.39 0.29
C GLY A 223 14.66 30.38 0.39
N GLU A 224 14.40 29.64 -0.69
CA GLU A 224 13.42 28.55 -0.71
C GLU A 224 13.86 27.38 0.18
N VAL A 225 15.15 27.06 0.27
CA VAL A 225 15.65 26.08 1.24
C VAL A 225 15.37 26.53 2.67
N ASN A 226 15.69 27.78 3.02
CA ASN A 226 15.42 28.27 4.37
C ASN A 226 13.92 28.20 4.68
N LYS A 227 13.05 28.54 3.73
CA LYS A 227 11.61 28.37 3.89
C LYS A 227 11.20 26.90 4.05
N VAL A 228 11.86 25.96 3.37
CA VAL A 228 11.57 24.52 3.53
C VAL A 228 12.03 24.04 4.91
N ALA A 229 13.23 24.44 5.36
CA ALA A 229 13.72 24.15 6.70
C ALA A 229 12.82 24.73 7.80
N HIS A 230 12.26 25.93 7.60
CA HIS A 230 11.31 26.55 8.51
C HIS A 230 9.86 26.05 8.37
N ARG A 231 9.55 25.28 7.31
CA ARG A 231 8.24 24.64 7.09
C ARG A 231 8.23 23.17 7.48
N ALA A 232 9.34 22.64 8.01
CA ALA A 232 9.36 21.30 8.59
C ALA A 232 8.26 21.22 9.64
N SER A 233 7.34 20.27 9.47
CA SER A 233 6.29 20.03 10.46
C SER A 233 6.92 19.52 11.76
N ALA A 234 6.18 19.61 12.86
CA ALA A 234 6.61 18.99 14.13
C ALA A 234 6.92 17.49 13.95
N GLU A 235 6.17 16.81 13.08
CA GLU A 235 6.37 15.40 12.74
C GLU A 235 7.69 15.17 11.96
N ASP A 236 8.01 16.03 11.00
CA ASP A 236 9.27 15.94 10.24
C ASP A 236 10.49 16.19 11.13
N LEU A 237 10.35 17.14 12.07
CA LEU A 237 11.38 17.43 13.06
C LEU A 237 11.54 16.27 14.03
N ALA A 238 10.44 15.70 14.53
CA ALA A 238 10.47 14.53 15.41
C ALA A 238 11.13 13.32 14.74
N LEU A 239 10.86 13.07 13.45
CA LEU A 239 11.52 12.02 12.66
C LEU A 239 13.03 12.26 12.52
N ALA A 240 13.44 13.49 12.21
CA ALA A 240 14.86 13.82 12.06
C ALA A 240 15.65 13.66 13.37
N ILE A 241 15.01 13.90 14.52
CA ILE A 241 15.62 13.84 15.85
C ILE A 241 15.72 12.41 16.39
N THR A 242 14.87 11.52 15.89
CA THR A 242 14.78 10.11 16.30
C THR A 242 15.43 9.14 15.30
N GLY A 243 16.19 9.66 14.34
CA GLY A 243 16.88 8.88 13.32
C GLY A 243 17.91 7.91 13.91
N ASP A 244 17.92 6.67 13.39
CA ASP A 244 18.82 5.59 13.83
C ASP A 244 20.31 5.86 13.49
N ASP A 245 20.60 6.88 12.70
CA ASP A 245 21.94 7.28 12.32
C ASP A 245 22.64 8.18 13.34
N LEU A 246 21.90 8.72 14.32
CA LEU A 246 22.41 9.56 15.39
C LEU A 246 23.06 8.73 16.51
N THR A 247 24.15 9.23 17.08
CA THR A 247 24.65 8.67 18.35
C THR A 247 23.66 8.95 19.48
N ALA A 248 23.64 8.11 20.53
CA ALA A 248 22.73 8.31 21.68
C ALA A 248 22.85 9.71 22.31
N LEU A 249 24.07 10.28 22.33
CA LEU A 249 24.30 11.64 22.83
C LEU A 249 23.69 12.70 21.89
N GLN A 250 23.82 12.54 20.57
CA GLN A 250 23.24 13.46 19.59
C GLN A 250 21.72 13.39 19.60
N ALA A 251 21.14 12.20 19.61
CA ALA A 251 19.69 11.99 19.68
C ALA A 251 19.11 12.65 20.94
N LYS A 252 19.71 12.40 22.11
CA LYS A 252 19.32 13.03 23.36
C LYS A 252 19.43 14.57 23.31
N THR A 253 20.56 15.09 22.83
CA THR A 253 20.77 16.54 22.72
C THR A 253 19.73 17.20 21.82
N LEU A 254 19.41 16.57 20.69
CA LEU A 254 18.40 17.05 19.76
C LEU A 254 16.98 16.93 20.34
N GLN A 255 16.70 15.88 21.12
CA GLN A 255 15.45 15.71 21.85
C GLN A 255 15.25 16.80 22.91
N ASP A 256 16.29 17.10 23.71
CA ASP A 256 16.26 18.17 24.71
C ASP A 256 16.00 19.55 24.05
N ILE A 257 16.62 19.80 22.89
CA ILE A 257 16.37 21.02 22.09
C ILE A 257 14.92 21.07 21.58
N TYR A 258 14.39 19.95 21.08
CA TYR A 258 13.02 19.87 20.60
C TYR A 258 12.01 20.11 21.72
N GLU A 259 12.17 19.44 22.87
CA GLU A 259 11.30 19.61 24.03
C GLU A 259 11.36 21.04 24.56
N PHE A 260 12.53 21.68 24.55
CA PHE A 260 12.67 23.09 24.90
C PHE A 260 11.91 24.02 23.94
N VAL A 261 11.97 23.78 22.63
CA VAL A 261 11.37 24.66 21.60
C VAL A 261 9.86 24.44 21.46
N HIS A 262 9.41 23.19 21.53
CA HIS A 262 8.03 22.80 21.24
C HIS A 262 7.20 22.48 22.49
N HIS A 263 7.84 22.40 23.67
CA HIS A 263 7.18 22.00 24.93
C HIS A 263 6.51 20.63 24.88
N GLU A 264 6.98 19.76 23.97
CA GLU A 264 6.45 18.41 23.75
C GLU A 264 7.61 17.43 23.54
N ILE A 265 7.45 16.20 24.02
CA ILE A 265 8.38 15.12 23.74
C ILE A 265 8.12 14.63 22.31
N PRO A 266 9.14 14.54 21.43
CA PRO A 266 8.93 14.07 20.06
C PRO A 266 8.42 12.62 20.11
N LEU A 267 7.15 12.43 19.74
CA LEU A 267 6.49 11.12 19.81
C LEU A 267 7.01 10.23 18.69
N TYR A 268 7.87 9.28 19.06
CA TYR A 268 8.25 8.19 18.19
C TYR A 268 7.08 7.21 18.10
N LYS A 269 6.24 7.33 17.06
CA LYS A 269 5.41 6.19 16.64
C LYS A 269 6.34 5.18 15.97
N ARG A 270 7.10 4.43 16.79
CA ARG A 270 7.47 3.08 16.36
C ARG A 270 6.12 2.41 16.15
N SER A 271 5.77 2.19 14.89
CA SER A 271 4.71 1.27 14.57
C SER A 271 5.27 -0.07 14.99
N ASP A 272 5.17 -0.37 16.28
CA ASP A 272 5.40 -1.70 16.80
C ASP A 272 4.38 -2.55 16.06
N CYS A 273 4.87 -3.23 15.02
CA CYS A 273 4.14 -4.20 14.26
C CYS A 273 3.67 -5.28 15.24
N LEU A 274 2.39 -5.19 15.60
CA LEU A 274 1.58 -6.34 16.00
C LEU A 274 1.19 -7.11 14.74
#